data_AF-A0A2V6MK51-F1
#
_entry.id   AF-A0A2V6MK51-F1
#
_cell.length_a   1.000
_cell.length_b   1.000
_cell.length_c   1.000
_cell.angle_alpha   90.00
_cell.angle_beta   90.00
_cell.angle_gamma   90.00
#
_symmetry.space_group_name_H-M   'P 1'
#
loop_
_entity.id
_entity.type
_entity.pdbx_description
1 polymer ?
#
loop_
_entity_poly.entity_id
_entity_poly.type
_entity_poly.pdbx_seq_one_letter_code
_entity_poly.pdbx_strand_id
1 'polypeptide(L)'
;MAKEKPDLVYGTLDMLILKALQHDPRHGLAIADRIQQMSQDILRVEWGVSDNNRKARYYKLTSAGRKQLAAEKDHWLRITKGIDLVLSGT
;
A
#
# COMPACT_ATOMS: atom_id res chain seq x y z
N MET A 1 -15.40 23.34 13.31
CA MET A 1 -15.99 22.06 12.89
C MET A 1 -14.91 20.99 13.00
N ALA A 2 -15.14 19.99 13.85
CA ALA A 2 -14.19 18.92 14.09
C ALA A 2 -13.96 18.13 12.80
N LYS A 3 -12.71 18.06 12.34
CA LYS A 3 -12.32 17.14 11.28
C LYS A 3 -11.90 15.86 12.00
N GLU A 4 -12.86 14.98 12.23
CA GLU A 4 -12.56 13.62 12.69
C GLU A 4 -11.54 13.03 11.71
N LYS A 5 -10.33 12.78 12.23
CA LYS A 5 -9.32 12.03 11.49
C LYS A 5 -9.83 10.60 11.46
N PRO A 6 -9.92 9.95 10.29
CA PRO A 6 -10.42 8.60 10.25
C PRO A 6 -9.45 7.72 11.03
N ASP A 7 -9.99 6.85 11.89
CA ASP A 7 -9.34 5.68 12.49
C ASP A 7 -9.02 4.64 11.39
N LEU A 8 -8.46 5.10 10.27
CA LEU A 8 -8.01 4.26 9.19
C LEU A 8 -6.61 3.79 9.56
N VAL A 9 -6.46 2.48 9.71
CA VAL A 9 -5.16 1.82 9.60
C VAL A 9 -4.63 2.17 8.20
N TYR A 10 -3.89 3.27 8.09
CA TYR A 10 -3.36 3.74 6.82
C TYR A 10 -2.52 2.62 6.21
N GLY A 11 -2.97 2.10 5.07
CA GLY A 11 -2.22 1.04 4.38
C GLY A 11 -0.86 1.56 3.91
N THR A 12 0.08 0.65 3.67
CA THR A 12 1.40 0.98 3.12
C THR A 12 1.27 1.78 1.81
N LEU A 13 0.29 1.48 0.96
CA LEU A 13 0.04 2.21 -0.28
C LEU A 13 -0.38 3.67 -0.03
N ASP A 14 -1.29 3.92 0.91
CA ASP A 14 -1.74 5.28 1.23
C ASP A 14 -0.57 6.10 1.78
N MET A 15 0.26 5.51 2.62
CA MET A 15 1.48 6.16 3.10
C MET A 15 2.48 6.45 1.98
N LEU A 16 2.62 5.56 1.00
CA LEU A 16 3.46 5.82 -0.18
C LEU A 16 2.90 6.96 -1.05
N ILE A 17 1.57 7.03 -1.23
CA ILE A 17 0.91 8.12 -1.95
C ILE A 17 1.10 9.45 -1.21
N LEU A 18 0.84 9.49 0.10
CA LEU A 18 1.03 10.68 0.92
C LEU A 18 2.48 11.18 0.86
N LYS A 19 3.45 10.27 0.99
CA LYS A 19 4.87 10.61 0.89
C LYS A 19 5.30 10.99 -0.52
N ALA A 20 4.64 10.49 -1.57
CA ALA A 20 4.85 10.97 -2.94
C ALA A 20 4.32 12.41 -3.13
N LEU A 21 3.24 12.78 -2.44
CA LEU A 21 2.59 14.08 -2.52
C LEU A 21 3.07 15.11 -1.49
N GLN A 22 4.01 14.74 -0.60
CA GLN A 22 4.38 15.54 0.57
C GLN A 22 4.96 16.92 0.26
N HIS A 23 5.44 17.14 -0.97
CA HIS A 23 6.07 18.40 -1.38
C HIS A 23 5.19 19.21 -2.35
N ASP A 24 4.61 18.56 -3.35
CA ASP A 24 3.83 19.20 -4.41
C ASP A 24 2.76 18.25 -4.95
N PRO A 25 1.65 18.76 -5.54
CA PRO A 25 0.73 17.95 -6.33
C PRO A 25 1.47 17.25 -7.48
N ARG A 26 1.22 15.94 -7.66
CA ARG A 26 1.81 15.14 -8.74
C ARG A 26 0.74 14.47 -9.59
N HIS A 27 0.99 14.38 -10.89
CA HIS A 27 0.15 13.59 -11.79
C HIS A 27 0.32 12.08 -11.53
N GLY A 28 -0.69 11.28 -11.87
CA GLY A 28 -0.72 9.84 -11.55
C GLY A 28 0.53 9.06 -12.00
N LEU A 29 1.09 9.38 -13.17
CA LEU A 29 2.35 8.77 -13.64
C LEU A 29 3.56 9.09 -12.72
N ALA A 30 3.69 10.32 -12.23
CA ALA A 30 4.77 10.69 -11.32
C ALA A 30 4.59 10.06 -9.92
N ILE A 31 3.34 9.81 -9.50
CA ILE A 31 3.05 9.03 -8.29
C ILE A 31 3.51 7.59 -8.49
N ALA A 32 3.20 6.97 -9.63
CA ALA A 32 3.60 5.60 -9.96
C ALA A 32 5.11 5.41 -9.92
N ASP A 33 5.85 6.33 -10.56
CA ASP A 33 7.32 6.28 -10.60
C ASP A 33 7.91 6.47 -9.20
N ARG A 34 7.29 7.32 -8.36
CA ARG A 34 7.73 7.56 -6.99
C ARG A 34 7.47 6.36 -6.08
N ILE A 35 6.30 5.72 -6.22
CA ILE A 35 5.96 4.48 -5.52
C ILE A 35 6.99 3.40 -5.89
N GLN A 36 7.29 3.22 -7.18
CA GLN A 36 8.30 2.25 -7.63
C GLN A 36 9.65 2.47 -6.94
N GLN A 37 10.17 3.71 -6.97
CA GLN A 37 11.43 4.06 -6.30
C GLN A 37 11.42 3.76 -4.80
N MET A 38 10.32 4.08 -4.13
CA MET A 38 10.21 3.96 -2.67
C MET A 38 9.93 2.53 -2.21
N SER A 39 9.35 1.71 -3.08
CA SER A 39 8.95 0.33 -2.78
C SER A 39 10.12 -0.65 -2.70
N GLN A 40 11.36 -0.21 -2.93
CA GLN A 40 12.57 -1.03 -2.74
C GLN A 40 12.47 -2.45 -3.36
N ASP A 41 12.02 -2.54 -4.62
CA ASP A 41 11.86 -3.79 -5.39
C ASP A 41 10.73 -4.74 -4.95
N ILE A 42 9.79 -4.30 -4.10
CA ILE A 42 8.61 -5.13 -3.77
C ILE A 42 7.47 -4.99 -4.79
N LEU A 43 7.43 -3.86 -5.49
CA LEU A 43 6.51 -3.58 -6.59
C LEU A 43 7.29 -3.36 -7.88
N ARG A 44 6.85 -4.05 -8.93
CA ARG A 44 7.30 -3.84 -10.31
C ARG A 44 6.22 -3.10 -11.07
N VAL A 45 6.61 -2.04 -11.78
CA VAL A 45 5.70 -1.22 -12.58
C VAL A 45 6.02 -1.42 -14.05
N GLU A 46 5.00 -1.80 -14.83
CA GLU A 46 5.13 -2.05 -16.27
C GLU A 46 4.06 -1.27 -17.04
N TRP A 47 4.34 -0.95 -18.31
CA TRP A 47 3.33 -0.43 -19.20
C TRP A 47 2.47 -1.57 -19.76
N GLY A 48 1.17 -1.33 -19.86
CA GLY A 48 0.22 -2.23 -20.53
C GLY A 48 -0.87 -1.45 -21.23
N VAL A 49 -1.76 -2.17 -21.91
CA VAL A 49 -2.98 -1.63 -22.51
C VAL A 49 -4.13 -1.94 -21.58
N SER A 50 -4.83 -0.91 -21.12
CA SER A 50 -6.03 -1.04 -20.29
C SER A 50 -7.23 -1.52 -21.10
N ASP A 51 -8.28 -1.96 -20.40
CA ASP A 51 -9.50 -2.54 -21.01
C ASP A 51 -10.21 -1.58 -21.98
N ASN A 52 -9.98 -0.28 -21.84
CA ASN A 52 -10.46 0.78 -22.74
C ASN A 52 -9.45 1.18 -23.83
N ASN A 53 -8.49 0.30 -24.13
CA ASN A 53 -7.47 0.46 -25.16
C ASN A 53 -6.55 1.70 -24.98
N ARG A 54 -6.35 2.14 -23.74
CA ARG A 54 -5.42 3.23 -23.37
C ARG A 54 -4.13 2.67 -22.76
N LYS A 55 -3.02 3.41 -22.85
CA LYS A 55 -1.79 3.01 -22.14
C LYS A 55 -1.95 3.29 -20.65
N ALA A 56 -1.65 2.28 -19.82
CA ALA A 56 -1.72 2.37 -18.36
C ALA A 56 -0.49 1.75 -17.70
N ARG A 57 -0.20 2.18 -16.47
CA ARG A 57 0.81 1.56 -15.60
C ARG A 57 0.16 0.42 -14.81
N TYR A 58 0.74 -0.76 -14.89
CA TYR A 58 0.34 -1.94 -14.13
C TYR A 58 1.35 -2.19 -13.02
N TYR A 59 0.85 -2.38 -11.80
CA TYR A 59 1.65 -2.74 -10.63
C TYR A 59 1.58 -4.26 -10.43
N LYS A 60 2.74 -4.89 -10.26
CA LYS A 60 2.88 -6.32 -10.00
C LYS A 60 3.73 -6.54 -8.75
N LEU A 61 3.34 -7.50 -7.91
CA LEU A 61 4.20 -7.94 -6.81
C LEU A 61 5.42 -8.68 -7.37
N THR A 62 6.61 -8.31 -6.90
CA THR A 62 7.82 -9.11 -7.12
C THR A 62 7.83 -10.33 -6.20
N SER A 63 8.84 -11.19 -6.34
CA SER A 63 9.05 -12.29 -5.39
C SER A 63 9.29 -11.78 -3.96
N ALA A 64 10.01 -10.67 -3.80
CA ALA A 64 10.20 -10.02 -2.51
C ALA A 64 8.88 -9.44 -1.98
N GLY A 65 8.10 -8.78 -2.82
CA GLY A 65 6.80 -8.24 -2.42
C GLY A 65 5.78 -9.29 -2.02
N ARG A 66 5.78 -10.46 -2.66
CA ARG A 66 4.94 -11.59 -2.22
C ARG A 66 5.34 -12.11 -0.84
N LYS A 67 6.64 -12.19 -0.55
CA LYS A 67 7.15 -12.59 0.78
C LYS A 67 6.76 -11.57 1.85
N GLN A 68 6.92 -10.27 1.56
CA GLN A 68 6.51 -9.22 2.47
C GLN A 68 5.00 -9.24 2.73
N LEU A 69 4.17 -9.40 1.69
CA LEU A 69 2.72 -9.51 1.86
C LEU A 69 2.31 -10.69 2.74
N ALA A 70 3.00 -11.84 2.63
CA ALA A 70 2.76 -12.98 3.50
C ALA A 70 3.13 -12.65 4.96
N ALA A 71 4.30 -12.04 5.19
CA ALA A 71 4.73 -11.64 6.53
C ALA A 71 3.81 -10.60 7.18
N GLU A 72 3.32 -9.62 6.41
CA GLU A 72 2.36 -8.62 6.89
C GLU A 72 1.02 -9.25 7.27
N LYS A 73 0.54 -10.23 6.49
CA LYS A 73 -0.67 -11.00 6.83
C LYS A 73 -0.50 -11.81 8.11
N ASP A 74 0.63 -12.49 8.26
CA ASP A 74 0.93 -13.26 9.48
C ASP A 74 1.04 -12.37 10.71
N HIS A 75 1.65 -11.20 10.55
CA HIS A 75 1.73 -10.19 11.60
C HIS A 75 0.35 -9.69 12.02
N TRP A 76 -0.52 -9.36 11.05
CA TRP A 76 -1.90 -8.96 11.32
C TRP A 76 -2.67 -10.04 12.08
N LEU A 77 -2.59 -11.29 11.63
CA LEU A 77 -3.23 -12.43 12.30
C LEU A 77 -2.72 -12.62 13.74
N ARG A 78 -1.45 -12.30 14.00
CA ARG A 78 -0.88 -12.38 15.35
C ARG A 78 -1.43 -11.28 16.25
N ILE A 79 -1.60 -10.06 15.73
CA ILE A 79 -2.22 -8.94 16.47
C ILE A 79 -3.66 -9.28 16.80
N THR A 80 -4.46 -9.71 15.81
CA THR A 80 -5.88 -10.01 16.05
C THR A 80 -6.05 -11.13 17.07
N LYS A 81 -5.24 -12.19 16.99
CA LYS A 81 -5.23 -13.25 18.01
C LYS A 81 -4.86 -12.74 19.40
N GLY A 82 -3.90 -11.84 19.49
CA GLY A 82 -3.52 -11.22 20.77
C GLY A 82 -4.67 -10.40 21.37
N ILE A 83 -5.37 -9.63 20.54
CA ILE A 83 -6.56 -8.88 20.95
C ILE A 83 -7.68 -9.84 21.36
N ASP A 84 -7.97 -10.87 20.56
CA ASP A 84 -8.96 -11.88 20.90
C ASP A 84 -8.66 -12.53 22.25
N LEU A 85 -7.40 -12.88 22.53
CA LEU A 85 -7.00 -13.44 23.83
C LEU A 85 -7.25 -12.49 25.00
N VAL A 86 -7.03 -11.19 24.81
CA VAL A 86 -7.31 -10.16 25.83
C VAL A 86 -8.82 -9.98 26.02
N LEU A 87 -9.59 -9.98 24.93
CA LEU A 87 -11.04 -9.77 24.95
C LEU A 87 -11.82 -11.03 25.37
N SER A 88 -11.30 -12.22 25.12
CA SER A 88 -11.86 -13.51 25.58
C SER A 88 -11.49 -13.85 27.02
N GLY A 89 -10.71 -12.98 27.67
CA GLY A 89 -10.15 -13.15 29.01
C GLY A 89 -10.79 -12.24 30.06
N THR A 90 -12.13 -12.24 30.13
CA THR A 90 -12.94 -12.21 31.37
C THR A 90 -14.18 -13.05 31.14
#